data_AF-A0A2V8LST3-F1
#
_entry.id   AF-A0A2V8LST3-F1
#
_cell.length_a   1.000
_cell.length_b   1.000
_cell.length_c   1.000
_cell.angle_alpha   90.00
_cell.angle_beta   90.00
_cell.angle_gamma   90.00
#
_symmetry.space_group_name_H-M   'P 1'
#
loop_
_entity.id
_entity.type
_entity.pdbx_description
1 polymer ?
#
loop_
_entity_poly.entity_id
_entity_poly.type
_entity_poly.pdbx_seq_one_letter_code
_entity_poly.pdbx_strand_id
1 'polypeptide(L)'
;MSATAPGFTSFQAELRRYLHNKSVLFSPQINGVVADVVEFASAGLRDGFRTALNRLTTDAKVWPTRTFIEFCEAIVEHHTRDVRPAEQELIGKSLFEAYIHFAGPQHAFEHVSRTRFTRSLRRRGAKGFAATFLSLHLFNMVCREISEDAASRMPDQQSYELYMHGIERVCRDVVVRAMRLLQDELDERWVAAIVGAIEAELFHVD
;
A
#
# COMPACT_ATOMS: atom_id res chain seq x y z
N MET A 1 9.79 31.36 -17.68
CA MET A 1 10.93 31.06 -16.79
C MET A 1 10.34 30.83 -15.40
N SER A 2 10.24 29.56 -14.97
CA SER A 2 9.64 29.22 -13.68
C SER A 2 10.68 29.47 -12.60
N ALA A 3 10.39 30.38 -11.67
CA ALA A 3 11.23 30.63 -10.52
C ALA A 3 11.14 29.42 -9.58
N THR A 4 12.14 28.57 -9.60
CA THR A 4 12.35 27.57 -8.54
C THR A 4 12.56 28.33 -7.24
N ALA A 5 11.62 28.18 -6.30
CA ALA A 5 11.76 28.72 -4.96
C ALA A 5 13.09 28.24 -4.33
N PRO A 6 13.87 29.12 -3.69
CA PRO A 6 15.13 28.74 -3.08
C PRO A 6 14.87 27.71 -1.96
N GLY A 7 15.47 26.52 -2.09
CA GLY A 7 15.30 25.41 -1.15
C GLY A 7 14.52 24.19 -1.70
N PHE A 8 14.00 24.26 -2.92
CA PHE A 8 13.33 23.14 -3.57
C PHE A 8 14.34 22.21 -4.27
N THR A 9 14.72 21.13 -3.61
CA THR A 9 15.33 19.96 -4.27
C THR A 9 14.24 19.16 -5.00
N SER A 10 14.55 18.51 -6.12
CA SER A 10 13.55 17.63 -6.76
C SER A 10 13.09 16.55 -5.77
N PHE A 11 11.84 16.06 -5.87
CA PHE A 11 11.36 14.96 -5.01
C PHE A 11 12.27 13.71 -5.10
N GLN A 12 12.96 13.51 -6.23
CA GLN A 12 14.00 12.48 -6.39
C GLN A 12 15.17 12.67 -5.41
N ALA A 13 15.68 13.90 -5.27
CA ALA A 13 16.75 14.21 -4.34
C ALA A 13 16.32 14.05 -2.87
N GLU A 14 15.07 14.37 -2.54
CA GLU A 14 14.53 14.17 -1.19
C GLU A 14 14.27 12.69 -0.87
N LEU A 15 13.75 11.93 -1.83
CA LEU A 15 13.62 10.49 -1.72
C LEU A 15 15.01 9.84 -1.55
N ARG A 16 16.01 10.27 -2.30
CA ARG A 16 17.41 9.83 -2.11
C ARG A 16 17.93 10.17 -0.71
N ARG A 17 17.71 11.39 -0.24
CA ARG A 17 18.10 11.81 1.13
C ARG A 17 17.46 10.91 2.18
N TYR A 18 16.17 10.59 2.02
CA TYR A 18 15.46 9.67 2.89
C TYR A 18 16.08 8.26 2.85
N LEU A 19 16.37 7.73 1.66
CA LEU A 19 16.95 6.40 1.48
C LEU A 19 18.40 6.30 1.97
N HIS A 20 19.20 7.37 1.85
CA HIS A 20 20.63 7.37 2.18
C HIS A 20 20.92 6.98 3.64
N ASN A 21 19.99 7.27 4.55
CA ASN A 21 20.15 7.00 5.98
C ASN A 21 19.46 5.72 6.44
N LYS A 22 18.88 4.91 5.54
CA LYS A 22 18.13 3.70 5.87
C LYS A 22 18.93 2.46 5.46
N SER A 23 19.25 1.61 6.43
CA SER A 23 19.87 0.29 6.18
C SER A 23 18.86 -0.77 5.77
N VAL A 24 17.61 -0.62 6.20
CA VAL A 24 16.45 -1.44 5.85
C VAL A 24 15.25 -0.50 5.75
N LEU A 25 14.49 -0.59 4.67
CA LEU A 25 13.37 0.30 4.41
C LEU A 25 12.07 -0.29 4.96
N PHE A 26 11.82 -1.56 4.68
CA PHE A 26 10.62 -2.25 5.13
C PHE A 26 10.87 -3.02 6.41
N SER A 27 9.96 -2.89 7.38
CA SER A 27 9.98 -3.77 8.55
C SER A 27 9.80 -5.23 8.11
N PRO A 28 10.54 -6.19 8.69
CA PRO A 28 10.28 -7.61 8.47
C PRO A 28 8.83 -8.04 8.75
N GLN A 29 8.11 -7.29 9.60
CA GLN A 29 6.70 -7.56 9.90
C GLN A 29 5.79 -7.37 8.69
N ILE A 30 6.17 -6.53 7.71
CA ILE A 30 5.37 -6.35 6.51
C ILE A 30 5.30 -7.64 5.68
N ASN A 31 6.32 -8.49 5.73
CA ASN A 31 6.36 -9.73 4.96
C ASN A 31 5.20 -10.65 5.38
N GLY A 32 4.98 -10.80 6.69
CA GLY A 32 3.84 -11.58 7.19
C GLY A 32 2.50 -11.02 6.72
N VAL A 33 2.33 -9.70 6.80
CA VAL A 33 1.09 -9.03 6.37
C VAL A 33 0.85 -9.18 4.87
N VAL A 34 1.89 -9.02 4.05
CA VAL A 34 1.79 -9.21 2.59
C VAL A 34 1.44 -10.65 2.27
N ALA A 35 2.06 -11.63 2.93
CA ALA A 35 1.76 -13.05 2.73
C ALA A 35 0.28 -13.35 3.06
N ASP A 36 -0.19 -12.96 4.25
CA ASP A 36 -1.57 -13.16 4.70
C ASP A 36 -2.59 -12.52 3.74
N VAL A 37 -2.31 -11.29 3.29
CA VAL A 37 -3.19 -10.55 2.38
C VAL A 37 -3.20 -11.17 0.99
N VAL A 38 -2.04 -11.64 0.49
CA VAL A 38 -1.94 -12.34 -0.79
C VAL A 38 -2.68 -13.66 -0.75
N GLU A 39 -2.55 -14.42 0.35
CA GLU A 39 -3.29 -15.66 0.56
C GLU A 39 -4.79 -15.39 0.58
N PHE A 40 -5.22 -14.39 1.36
CA PHE A 40 -6.63 -13.99 1.43
C PHE A 40 -7.19 -13.57 0.06
N ALA A 41 -6.47 -12.73 -0.67
CA ALA A 41 -6.83 -12.31 -2.03
C ALA A 41 -6.93 -13.51 -2.99
N SER A 42 -5.98 -14.44 -2.91
CA SER A 42 -5.94 -15.65 -3.75
C SER A 42 -7.08 -16.61 -3.40
N ALA A 43 -7.37 -16.81 -2.13
CA ALA A 43 -8.52 -17.56 -1.66
C ALA A 43 -9.84 -16.91 -2.12
N GLY A 44 -9.94 -15.58 -2.09
CA GLY A 44 -11.10 -14.84 -2.57
C GLY A 44 -11.34 -15.01 -4.08
N LEU A 45 -10.27 -15.15 -4.86
CA LEU A 45 -10.32 -15.43 -6.30
C LEU A 45 -10.69 -16.88 -6.60
N ARG A 46 -10.11 -17.84 -5.88
CA ARG A 46 -10.29 -19.28 -6.10
C ARG A 46 -11.63 -19.80 -5.56
N ASP A 47 -11.91 -19.49 -4.30
CA ASP A 47 -13.02 -20.10 -3.53
C ASP A 47 -14.20 -19.13 -3.35
N GLY A 48 -14.06 -17.91 -3.85
CA GLY A 48 -15.01 -16.81 -3.68
C GLY A 48 -14.77 -16.02 -2.39
N PHE A 49 -15.05 -14.72 -2.48
CA PHE A 49 -14.72 -13.77 -1.42
C PHE A 49 -15.38 -14.06 -0.07
N ARG A 50 -16.66 -14.49 -0.08
CA ARG A 50 -17.37 -14.90 1.14
C ARG A 50 -16.68 -16.07 1.84
N THR A 51 -16.17 -17.04 1.09
CA THR A 51 -15.48 -18.20 1.63
C THR A 51 -14.14 -17.79 2.25
N ALA A 52 -13.38 -16.93 1.57
CA ALA A 52 -12.13 -16.40 2.10
C ALA A 52 -12.34 -15.64 3.42
N LEU A 53 -13.41 -14.86 3.52
CA LEU A 53 -13.75 -14.14 4.74
C LEU A 53 -14.12 -15.05 5.91
N ASN A 54 -14.89 -16.10 5.65
CA ASN A 54 -15.24 -17.07 6.69
C ASN A 54 -14.00 -17.76 7.28
N ARG A 55 -12.88 -17.82 6.53
CA ARG A 55 -11.61 -18.38 7.03
C ARG A 55 -10.83 -17.43 7.92
N LEU A 56 -11.09 -16.12 7.86
CA LEU A 56 -10.36 -15.15 8.71
C LEU A 56 -10.72 -15.32 10.20
N THR A 57 -11.72 -16.12 10.58
CA THR A 57 -12.17 -16.31 11.99
C THR A 57 -12.43 -15.00 12.76
N THR A 58 -12.46 -13.86 12.07
CA THR A 58 -13.03 -12.62 12.54
C THR A 58 -14.47 -12.90 12.94
N ASP A 59 -15.01 -12.14 13.90
CA ASP A 59 -16.44 -12.12 14.25
C ASP A 59 -17.34 -11.61 13.10
N ALA A 60 -17.00 -11.94 11.85
CA ALA A 60 -17.60 -11.59 10.57
C ALA A 60 -18.99 -12.22 10.35
N LYS A 61 -19.76 -12.41 11.42
CA LYS A 61 -21.25 -12.32 11.38
C LYS A 61 -21.74 -10.94 10.88
N VAL A 62 -20.80 -10.06 10.55
CA VAL A 62 -20.86 -8.69 10.04
C VAL A 62 -21.40 -8.54 8.61
N TRP A 63 -21.37 -9.60 7.80
CA TRP A 63 -21.94 -9.61 6.46
C TRP A 63 -23.41 -10.07 6.56
N PRO A 64 -24.43 -9.33 6.05
CA PRO A 64 -24.41 -8.29 5.01
C PRO A 64 -24.80 -6.87 5.47
N THR A 65 -24.70 -6.51 6.74
CA THR A 65 -25.30 -5.23 7.21
C THR A 65 -24.33 -4.06 7.26
N ARG A 66 -23.01 -4.30 7.22
CA ARG A 66 -22.01 -3.23 7.29
C ARG A 66 -21.66 -2.60 5.94
N THR A 67 -21.21 -1.36 6.01
CA THR A 67 -20.61 -0.60 4.91
C THR A 67 -19.22 -1.16 4.57
N PHE A 68 -18.73 -0.85 3.37
CA PHE A 68 -17.42 -1.33 2.92
C PHE A 68 -16.27 -0.80 3.80
N ILE A 69 -16.38 0.41 4.32
CA ILE A 69 -15.38 0.99 5.23
C ILE A 69 -15.25 0.19 6.54
N GLU A 70 -16.35 -0.09 7.23
CA GLU A 70 -16.34 -0.90 8.46
C GLU A 70 -15.85 -2.33 8.22
N PHE A 71 -16.08 -2.84 7.01
CA PHE A 71 -15.57 -4.12 6.55
C PHE A 71 -14.04 -4.08 6.36
N CYS A 72 -13.51 -3.01 5.77
CA CYS A 72 -12.06 -2.82 5.61
C CYS A 72 -11.37 -2.74 6.97
N GLU A 73 -11.94 -2.00 7.92
CA GLU A 73 -11.39 -1.86 9.27
C GLU A 73 -11.21 -3.22 9.94
N ALA A 74 -12.25 -4.07 9.93
CA ALA A 74 -12.19 -5.40 10.54
C ALA A 74 -11.13 -6.32 9.88
N ILE A 75 -10.96 -6.23 8.56
CA ILE A 75 -9.97 -7.03 7.82
C ILE A 75 -8.56 -6.53 8.07
N VAL A 76 -8.38 -5.20 8.10
CA VAL A 76 -7.10 -4.57 8.42
C VAL A 76 -6.67 -4.93 9.83
N GLU A 77 -7.58 -4.83 10.80
CA GLU A 77 -7.34 -5.27 12.17
C GLU A 77 -6.89 -6.73 12.22
N HIS A 78 -7.60 -7.62 11.51
CA HIS A 78 -7.22 -9.02 11.44
C HIS A 78 -5.82 -9.24 10.88
N HIS A 79 -5.49 -8.66 9.72
CA HIS A 79 -4.18 -8.84 9.07
C HIS A 79 -3.03 -8.17 9.82
N THR A 80 -3.32 -7.29 10.78
CA THR A 80 -2.31 -6.56 11.55
C THR A 80 -2.26 -6.95 13.03
N ARG A 81 -3.05 -7.94 13.46
CA ARG A 81 -3.18 -8.37 14.87
C ARG A 81 -1.86 -8.77 15.53
N ASP A 82 -0.92 -9.31 14.76
CA ASP A 82 0.38 -9.81 15.23
C ASP A 82 1.52 -8.81 14.97
N VAL A 83 1.20 -7.63 14.42
CA VAL A 83 2.14 -6.54 14.15
C VAL A 83 2.36 -5.73 15.43
N ARG A 84 3.59 -5.27 15.66
CA ARG A 84 3.91 -4.41 16.82
C ARG A 84 3.14 -3.09 16.70
N PRO A 85 2.66 -2.51 17.82
CA PRO A 85 1.87 -1.28 17.79
C PRO A 85 2.50 -0.12 17.00
N ALA A 86 3.83 0.03 17.06
CA ALA A 86 4.55 1.10 16.36
C ALA A 86 4.50 1.01 14.82
N GLU A 87 4.25 -0.19 14.28
CA GLU A 87 4.20 -0.46 12.83
C GLU A 87 2.77 -0.71 12.36
N GLN A 88 1.90 -1.12 13.28
CA GLN A 88 0.50 -1.45 13.03
C GLN A 88 -0.28 -0.29 12.41
N GLU A 89 -0.09 0.93 12.89
CA GLU A 89 -0.78 2.12 12.35
C GLU A 89 -0.44 2.35 10.87
N LEU A 90 0.85 2.32 10.53
CA LEU A 90 1.31 2.62 9.17
C LEU A 90 0.93 1.51 8.17
N ILE A 91 1.14 0.26 8.58
CA ILE A 91 0.74 -0.92 7.79
C ILE A 91 -0.77 -0.93 7.62
N GLY A 92 -1.51 -0.72 8.71
CA GLY A 92 -2.97 -0.72 8.73
C GLY A 92 -3.56 0.35 7.82
N LYS A 93 -3.07 1.60 7.92
CA LYS A 93 -3.46 2.70 7.02
C LYS A 93 -3.23 2.33 5.55
N SER A 94 -2.04 1.83 5.23
CA SER A 94 -1.67 1.51 3.85
C SER A 94 -2.51 0.37 3.27
N LEU A 95 -2.83 -0.63 4.11
CA LEU A 95 -3.69 -1.74 3.73
C LEU A 95 -5.14 -1.29 3.56
N PHE A 96 -5.65 -0.45 4.46
CA PHE A 96 -6.97 0.16 4.37
C PHE A 96 -7.13 0.94 3.05
N GLU A 97 -6.17 1.81 2.73
CA GLU A 97 -6.15 2.57 1.47
C GLU A 97 -6.13 1.65 0.25
N ALA A 98 -5.41 0.52 0.30
CA ALA A 98 -5.40 -0.46 -0.78
C ALA A 98 -6.78 -1.10 -1.01
N TYR A 99 -7.49 -1.44 0.07
CA TYR A 99 -8.87 -1.95 -0.01
C TYR A 99 -9.82 -0.90 -0.62
N ILE A 100 -9.76 0.34 -0.14
CA ILE A 100 -10.56 1.45 -0.66
C ILE A 100 -10.27 1.70 -2.14
N HIS A 101 -8.99 1.67 -2.54
CA HIS A 101 -8.58 1.80 -3.93
C HIS A 101 -9.19 0.68 -4.81
N PHE A 102 -9.23 -0.57 -4.33
CA PHE A 102 -9.83 -1.66 -5.08
C PHE A 102 -11.36 -1.57 -5.16
N ALA A 103 -12.03 -1.10 -4.11
CA ALA A 103 -13.46 -0.86 -4.11
C ALA A 103 -13.90 0.31 -4.98
N GLY A 104 -13.03 1.30 -5.14
CA GLY A 104 -13.36 2.62 -5.67
C GLY A 104 -13.73 3.55 -4.50
N PRO A 105 -12.98 4.64 -4.24
CA PRO A 105 -13.17 5.50 -3.09
C PRO A 105 -14.60 6.04 -2.92
N GLN A 106 -15.27 6.33 -4.04
CA GLN A 106 -16.66 6.79 -4.05
C GLN A 106 -17.67 5.77 -3.50
N HIS A 107 -17.29 4.50 -3.36
CA HIS A 107 -18.14 3.42 -2.88
C HIS A 107 -17.82 3.00 -1.42
N ALA A 108 -16.98 3.74 -0.69
CA ALA A 108 -16.53 3.37 0.66
C ALA A 108 -17.68 3.20 1.66
N PHE A 109 -18.72 4.01 1.56
CA PHE A 109 -19.91 3.96 2.43
C PHE A 109 -21.03 3.08 1.88
N GLU A 110 -20.82 2.45 0.72
CA GLU A 110 -21.80 1.53 0.16
C GLU A 110 -21.64 0.13 0.76
N HIS A 111 -22.68 -0.69 0.60
CA HIS A 111 -22.57 -2.12 0.88
C HIS A 111 -21.53 -2.76 -0.06
N VAL A 112 -20.74 -3.70 0.45
CA VAL A 112 -19.65 -4.39 -0.26
C VAL A 112 -20.04 -4.93 -1.65
N SER A 113 -21.28 -5.42 -1.82
CA SER A 113 -21.79 -5.92 -3.10
C SER A 113 -21.93 -4.85 -4.20
N ARG A 114 -21.98 -3.57 -3.82
CA ARG A 114 -22.07 -2.43 -4.76
C ARG A 114 -20.70 -1.86 -5.11
N THR A 115 -19.66 -2.25 -4.38
CA THR A 115 -18.29 -1.83 -4.66
C THR A 115 -17.72 -2.52 -5.89
N ARG A 116 -16.60 -2.00 -6.40
CA ARG A 116 -15.85 -2.62 -7.47
C ARG A 116 -14.82 -3.63 -6.97
N PHE A 117 -14.76 -3.90 -5.66
CA PHE A 117 -13.68 -4.65 -5.03
C PHE A 117 -13.42 -6.00 -5.71
N THR A 118 -14.44 -6.87 -5.77
CA THR A 118 -14.33 -8.20 -6.39
C THR A 118 -13.97 -8.12 -7.87
N ARG A 119 -14.47 -7.10 -8.59
CA ARG A 119 -14.14 -6.89 -10.01
C ARG A 119 -12.70 -6.47 -10.20
N SER A 120 -12.22 -5.51 -9.40
CA SER A 120 -10.83 -5.05 -9.38
C SER A 120 -9.88 -6.18 -9.02
N LEU A 121 -10.25 -7.00 -8.02
CA LEU A 121 -9.47 -8.16 -7.61
C LEU A 121 -9.39 -9.21 -8.72
N ARG A 122 -10.50 -9.53 -9.39
CA ARG A 122 -10.50 -10.44 -10.56
C ARG A 122 -9.65 -9.93 -11.71
N ARG A 123 -9.65 -8.62 -11.96
CA ARG A 123 -8.89 -8.01 -13.06
C ARG A 123 -7.40 -7.95 -12.78
N ARG A 124 -7.01 -7.64 -11.55
CA ARG A 124 -5.62 -7.34 -11.18
C ARG A 124 -4.92 -8.50 -10.46
N GLY A 125 -5.68 -9.49 -9.97
CA GLY A 125 -5.19 -10.61 -9.20
C GLY A 125 -4.67 -10.21 -7.82
N ALA A 126 -4.24 -11.22 -7.05
CA ALA A 126 -3.58 -11.02 -5.76
C ALA A 126 -2.26 -10.25 -5.90
N LYS A 127 -1.46 -10.53 -6.94
CA LYS A 127 -0.26 -9.75 -7.29
C LYS A 127 -0.58 -8.26 -7.45
N GLY A 128 -1.65 -7.92 -8.17
CA GLY A 128 -2.03 -6.54 -8.36
C GLY A 128 -2.53 -5.85 -7.09
N PHE A 129 -3.14 -6.60 -6.17
CA PHE A 129 -3.49 -6.09 -4.84
C PHE A 129 -2.25 -5.81 -4.01
N ALA A 130 -1.33 -6.78 -3.91
CA ALA A 130 -0.05 -6.64 -3.23
C ALA A 130 0.76 -5.45 -3.78
N ALA A 131 0.79 -5.26 -5.10
CA ALA A 131 1.46 -4.12 -5.72
C ALA A 131 0.87 -2.78 -5.25
N THR A 132 -0.47 -2.66 -5.19
CA THR A 132 -1.12 -1.45 -4.68
C THR A 132 -0.81 -1.24 -3.21
N PHE A 133 -0.92 -2.28 -2.40
CA PHE A 133 -0.60 -2.20 -0.97
C PHE A 133 0.85 -1.76 -0.73
N LEU A 134 1.83 -2.41 -1.36
CA LEU A 134 3.25 -2.07 -1.24
C LEU A 134 3.55 -0.65 -1.75
N SER A 135 2.91 -0.22 -2.85
CA SER A 135 3.07 1.15 -3.37
C SER A 135 2.58 2.19 -2.36
N LEU A 136 1.40 1.96 -1.78
CA LEU A 136 0.81 2.84 -0.77
C LEU A 136 1.61 2.81 0.53
N HIS A 137 2.13 1.65 0.92
CA HIS A 137 2.97 1.54 2.11
C HIS A 137 4.28 2.30 1.96
N LEU A 138 4.96 2.13 0.82
CA LEU A 138 6.16 2.90 0.49
C LEU A 138 5.88 4.40 0.48
N PHE A 139 4.80 4.81 -0.17
CA PHE A 139 4.37 6.21 -0.17
C PHE A 139 4.12 6.74 1.24
N ASN A 140 3.34 6.03 2.06
CA ASN A 140 3.02 6.46 3.42
C ASN A 140 4.26 6.50 4.33
N MET A 141 5.21 5.58 4.17
CA MET A 141 6.52 5.62 4.85
C MET A 141 7.27 6.92 4.52
N VAL A 142 7.37 7.25 3.22
CA VAL A 142 8.04 8.47 2.76
C VAL A 142 7.31 9.72 3.24
N CYS A 143 5.97 9.73 3.15
CA CYS A 143 5.14 10.84 3.63
C CYS A 143 5.36 11.12 5.10
N ARG A 144 5.37 10.08 5.96
CA ARG A 144 5.57 10.24 7.40
C ARG A 144 6.88 10.96 7.74
N GLU A 145 7.88 10.83 6.89
CA GLU A 145 9.23 11.34 7.15
C GLU A 145 9.51 12.68 6.45
N ILE A 146 8.85 12.97 5.32
CA ILE A 146 9.11 14.16 4.50
C ILE A 146 8.00 15.22 4.61
N SER A 147 6.77 14.86 5.02
CA SER A 147 5.60 15.74 4.94
C SER A 147 5.74 17.06 5.70
N GLU A 148 6.24 17.05 6.95
CA GLU A 148 6.38 18.27 7.76
C GLU A 148 7.43 19.23 7.16
N ASP A 149 8.58 18.69 6.77
CA ASP A 149 9.66 19.45 6.12
C ASP A 149 9.24 19.99 4.75
N ALA A 150 8.55 19.18 3.94
CA ALA A 150 8.04 19.58 2.64
C ALA A 150 6.97 20.68 2.78
N ALA A 151 5.97 20.51 3.66
CA ALA A 151 4.89 21.48 3.84
C ALA A 151 5.42 22.87 4.21
N SER A 152 6.49 22.94 5.02
CA SER A 152 7.12 24.22 5.41
C SER A 152 7.82 24.96 4.26
N ARG A 153 8.16 24.25 3.18
CA ARG A 153 8.91 24.77 2.02
C ARG A 153 8.04 25.06 0.81
N MET A 154 6.78 24.61 0.79
CA MET A 154 5.87 24.82 -0.34
C MET A 154 5.19 26.18 -0.26
N PRO A 155 5.08 26.90 -1.38
CA PRO A 155 4.44 28.22 -1.42
C PRO A 155 2.93 28.17 -1.19
N ASP A 156 2.29 27.05 -1.55
CA ASP A 156 0.84 26.84 -1.44
C ASP A 156 0.47 25.35 -1.40
N GLN A 157 -0.81 25.10 -1.08
CA GLN A 157 -1.40 23.76 -0.99
C GLN A 157 -1.34 23.00 -2.33
N GLN A 158 -1.52 23.69 -3.45
CA GLN A 158 -1.50 23.05 -4.77
C GLN A 158 -0.11 22.52 -5.12
N SER A 159 0.93 23.28 -4.79
CA SER A 159 2.33 22.90 -4.97
C SER A 159 2.70 21.71 -4.09
N TYR A 160 2.20 21.69 -2.85
CA TYR A 160 2.33 20.54 -1.96
C TYR A 160 1.64 19.29 -2.52
N GLU A 161 0.40 19.40 -3.01
CA GLU A 161 -0.32 18.29 -3.61
C GLU A 161 0.38 17.72 -4.85
N LEU A 162 0.88 18.59 -5.74
CA LEU A 162 1.67 18.17 -6.90
C LEU A 162 2.97 17.46 -6.49
N TYR A 163 3.62 17.95 -5.43
CA TYR A 163 4.82 17.33 -4.87
C TYR A 163 4.52 15.93 -4.32
N MET A 164 3.48 15.79 -3.50
CA MET A 164 3.05 14.49 -2.95
C MET A 164 2.64 13.51 -4.05
N HIS A 165 1.95 13.99 -5.09
CA HIS A 165 1.61 13.17 -6.25
C HIS A 165 2.84 12.69 -7.02
N GLY A 166 3.90 13.52 -7.10
CA GLY A 166 5.19 13.13 -7.64
C GLY A 166 5.82 11.97 -6.87
N ILE A 167 5.85 12.06 -5.53
CA ILE A 167 6.34 10.98 -4.67
C ILE A 167 5.51 9.71 -4.86
N GLU A 168 4.18 9.81 -4.85
CA GLU A 168 3.28 8.68 -5.04
C GLU A 168 3.56 7.95 -6.37
N ARG A 169 3.74 8.72 -7.45
CA ARG A 169 4.09 8.16 -8.77
C ARG A 169 5.41 7.38 -8.72
N VAL A 170 6.46 7.94 -8.10
CA VAL A 170 7.75 7.23 -7.99
C VAL A 170 7.60 5.94 -7.20
N CYS A 171 6.94 5.99 -6.05
CA CYS A 171 6.73 4.82 -5.20
C CYS A 171 6.02 3.70 -5.97
N ARG A 172 4.96 4.05 -6.70
CA ARG A 172 4.24 3.12 -7.56
C ARG A 172 5.13 2.56 -8.67
N ASP A 173 5.90 3.40 -9.34
CA ASP A 173 6.73 2.98 -10.48
C ASP A 173 7.85 2.02 -10.04
N VAL A 174 8.49 2.29 -8.89
CA VAL A 174 9.44 1.38 -8.25
C VAL A 174 8.80 0.02 -7.98
N VAL A 175 7.64 0.00 -7.31
CA VAL A 175 6.97 -1.27 -6.98
C VAL A 175 6.56 -2.01 -8.24
N VAL A 176 6.05 -1.32 -9.25
CA VAL A 176 5.70 -1.93 -10.55
C VAL A 176 6.93 -2.53 -11.24
N ARG A 177 8.10 -1.88 -11.19
CA ARG A 177 9.35 -2.43 -11.73
C ARG A 177 9.78 -3.68 -10.97
N ALA A 178 9.83 -3.62 -9.64
CA ALA A 178 10.15 -4.78 -8.80
C ALA A 178 9.21 -5.97 -9.07
N MET A 179 7.91 -5.71 -9.23
CA MET A 179 6.90 -6.73 -9.54
C MET A 179 7.09 -7.38 -10.92
N ARG A 180 7.69 -6.69 -11.89
CA ARG A 180 7.99 -7.24 -13.23
C ARG A 180 9.20 -8.17 -13.21
N LEU A 181 10.15 -7.94 -12.30
CA LEU A 181 11.35 -8.75 -12.15
C LEU A 181 11.05 -10.12 -11.54
N LEU A 182 9.97 -10.24 -10.75
CA LEU A 182 9.59 -11.46 -10.06
C LEU A 182 8.33 -12.08 -10.67
N GLN A 183 8.53 -12.94 -11.67
CA GLN A 183 7.43 -13.66 -12.33
C GLN A 183 6.97 -14.91 -11.55
N ASP A 184 7.69 -15.31 -10.50
CA ASP A 184 7.48 -16.54 -9.75
C ASP A 184 6.09 -16.67 -9.12
N GLU A 185 5.74 -17.88 -8.71
CA GLU A 185 4.49 -18.14 -7.98
C GLU A 185 4.45 -17.36 -6.66
N LEU A 186 3.22 -17.01 -6.24
CA LEU A 186 2.99 -16.28 -5.00
C LEU A 186 3.19 -17.22 -3.80
N ASP A 187 4.41 -17.29 -3.29
CA ASP A 187 4.76 -18.00 -2.07
C ASP A 187 5.46 -17.07 -1.04
N GLU A 188 5.81 -17.60 0.14
CA GLU A 188 6.50 -16.82 1.17
C GLU A 188 7.86 -16.27 0.70
N ARG A 189 8.54 -17.00 -0.20
CA ARG A 189 9.84 -16.57 -0.74
C ARG A 189 9.66 -15.40 -1.70
N TRP A 190 8.59 -15.40 -2.48
CA TRP A 190 8.21 -14.31 -3.36
C TRP A 190 8.00 -13.02 -2.56
N VAL A 191 7.39 -13.09 -1.36
CA VAL A 191 7.15 -11.90 -0.52
C VAL A 191 8.46 -11.27 -0.05
N ALA A 192 9.40 -12.07 0.47
CA ALA A 192 10.71 -11.56 0.86
C ALA A 192 11.50 -11.03 -0.35
N ALA A 193 11.41 -11.72 -1.49
CA ALA A 193 12.07 -11.32 -2.72
C ALA A 193 11.54 -9.99 -3.26
N ILE A 194 10.21 -9.76 -3.25
CA ILE A 194 9.63 -8.51 -3.76
C ILE A 194 9.99 -7.32 -2.89
N VAL A 195 10.00 -7.49 -1.57
CA VAL A 195 10.42 -6.42 -0.66
C VAL A 195 11.88 -6.05 -0.91
N GLY A 196 12.77 -7.04 -1.02
CA GLY A 196 14.18 -6.79 -1.36
C GLY A 196 14.37 -6.16 -2.76
N ALA A 197 13.57 -6.55 -3.75
CA ALA A 197 13.61 -5.96 -5.08
C ALA A 197 13.13 -4.49 -5.10
N ILE A 198 12.12 -4.14 -4.30
CA ILE A 198 11.66 -2.76 -4.15
C ILE A 198 12.76 -1.90 -3.53
N GLU A 199 13.42 -2.41 -2.48
CA GLU A 199 14.56 -1.71 -1.86
C GLU A 199 15.68 -1.50 -2.86
N ALA A 200 16.06 -2.53 -3.63
CA ALA A 200 17.07 -2.42 -4.67
C ALA A 200 16.70 -1.36 -5.72
N GLU A 201 15.47 -1.36 -6.24
CA GLU A 201 15.00 -0.37 -7.23
C GLU A 201 15.00 1.06 -6.69
N LEU A 202 14.75 1.25 -5.40
CA LEU A 202 14.78 2.57 -4.75
C LEU A 202 16.18 3.16 -4.70
N PHE A 203 17.20 2.35 -4.47
CA PHE A 203 18.60 2.80 -4.48
C PHE A 203 19.10 3.21 -5.88
N HIS A 204 18.37 2.87 -6.95
CA HIS A 204 18.70 3.19 -8.35
C HIS A 204 17.77 4.25 -8.97
N VAL A 205 17.01 5.00 -8.16
CA VAL A 205 16.16 6.08 -8.68
C VAL A 205 17.03 7.25 -9.14
N ASP A 206 17.23 7.35 -10.46
CA ASP A 206 17.88 8.45 -11.20
C ASP A 206 16.98 9.72 -11.36
#